data_AF-A0A3D5J370-F1
#
_entry.id   AF-A0A3D5J370-F1
#
_cell.length_a   1.000
_cell.length_b   1.000
_cell.length_c   1.000
_cell.angle_alpha   90.00
_cell.angle_beta   90.00
_cell.angle_gamma   90.00
#
_symmetry.space_group_name_H-M   'P 1'
#
loop_
_entity.id
_entity.type
_entity.pdbx_description
1 polymer ?
#
loop_
_entity_poly.entity_id
_entity_poly.type
_entity_poly.pdbx_seq_one_letter_code
_entity_poly.pdbx_strand_id
1 'polypeptide(L)'
;MFIDLHPLVIHFPIALLSSAILFDFIGIIFNNKELLVTSWWVMLLALISSSGAIITGFIDDDLIGHFNNTFPIWKNHGLIQIISLISFSSLFVWRTKQIGLFHSIKLVWIYLLLSLINVVTLFYGAHLGAQLAGRI
;
A
#
# COMPACT_ATOMS: atom_id res chain seq x y z
N MET A 1 7.71 -8.24 -25.03
CA MET A 1 7.13 -6.89 -24.87
C MET A 1 6.54 -6.66 -23.48
N PHE A 2 6.14 -7.69 -22.72
CA PHE A 2 5.56 -7.52 -21.36
C PHE A 2 6.59 -7.38 -20.22
N ILE A 3 7.87 -7.73 -20.46
CA ILE A 3 8.96 -7.87 -19.47
C ILE A 3 9.33 -6.58 -18.68
N ASP A 4 8.79 -5.42 -19.05
CA ASP A 4 9.08 -4.15 -18.37
C ASP A 4 7.83 -3.44 -17.84
N LEU A 5 6.66 -4.10 -17.82
CA LEU A 5 5.44 -3.45 -17.33
C LEU A 5 5.44 -3.26 -15.82
N HIS A 6 5.93 -4.23 -15.04
CA HIS A 6 5.89 -4.14 -13.59
C HIS A 6 6.70 -2.95 -13.05
N PRO A 7 7.96 -2.71 -13.45
CA PRO A 7 8.72 -1.55 -12.99
C PRO A 7 8.07 -0.20 -13.33
N LEU A 8 7.30 -0.12 -14.43
CA LEU A 8 6.58 1.10 -14.83
C LEU A 8 5.41 1.42 -13.90
N VAL A 9 4.79 0.42 -13.29
CA VAL A 9 3.54 0.61 -12.52
C VAL A 9 3.72 0.59 -11.00
N ILE A 10 4.84 0.07 -10.47
CA ILE A 10 5.07 -0.06 -9.02
C ILE A 10 5.15 1.28 -8.27
N HIS A 11 5.46 2.39 -8.95
CA HIS A 11 5.58 3.70 -8.30
C HIS A 11 4.22 4.30 -7.92
N PHE A 12 3.14 3.99 -8.67
CA PHE A 12 1.81 4.50 -8.36
C PHE A 12 1.29 4.01 -7.00
N PRO A 13 1.29 2.69 -6.69
CA PRO A 13 0.91 2.19 -5.37
C PRO A 13 1.68 2.85 -4.22
N ILE A 14 3.00 2.95 -4.35
CA ILE A 14 3.88 3.46 -3.29
C ILE A 14 3.52 4.93 -2.99
N ALA A 15 3.45 5.75 -4.04
CA ALA A 15 3.13 7.16 -3.92
C ALA A 15 1.69 7.40 -3.43
N LEU A 16 0.71 6.68 -3.98
CA LEU A 16 -0.71 6.89 -3.65
C LEU A 16 -1.06 6.39 -2.25
N LEU A 17 -0.59 5.21 -1.82
CA LEU A 17 -0.84 4.70 -0.47
C LEU A 17 -0.24 5.61 0.60
N SER A 18 1.01 6.04 0.41
CA SER A 18 1.66 6.96 1.34
C SER A 18 1.00 8.35 1.34
N SER A 19 0.60 8.86 0.17
CA SER A 19 -0.11 10.14 0.06
C SER A 19 -1.50 10.10 0.70
N ALA A 20 -2.23 8.98 0.58
CA ALA A 20 -3.52 8.83 1.26
C ALA A 20 -3.37 8.98 2.78
N ILE A 21 -2.39 8.31 3.37
CA ILE A 21 -2.14 8.41 4.82
C ILE A 21 -1.62 9.80 5.22
N LEU A 22 -0.81 10.44 4.37
CA LEU A 22 -0.39 11.83 4.58
C LEU A 22 -1.58 12.78 4.61
N PHE A 23 -2.51 12.66 3.66
CA PHE A 23 -3.71 13.48 3.63
C PHE A 23 -4.66 13.18 4.80
N ASP A 24 -4.76 11.93 5.25
CA ASP A 24 -5.47 11.61 6.50
C ASP A 24 -4.84 12.34 7.69
N PHE A 25 -3.52 12.28 7.82
CA PHE A 25 -2.79 12.92 8.92
C PHE A 25 -3.00 14.44 8.93
N ILE A 26 -2.82 15.10 7.78
CA ILE A 26 -3.04 16.55 7.63
C ILE A 26 -4.52 16.88 7.88
N GLY A 27 -5.45 16.11 7.30
CA GLY A 27 -6.90 16.30 7.48
C GLY A 27 -7.32 16.21 8.95
N ILE A 28 -6.75 15.28 9.72
CA ILE A 28 -7.02 15.13 11.15
C ILE A 28 -6.45 16.30 11.95
N ILE A 29 -5.17 16.67 11.74
CA ILE A 29 -4.51 17.75 12.51
C ILE A 29 -5.19 19.09 12.29
N PHE A 30 -5.54 19.40 11.04
CA PHE A 30 -6.16 20.67 10.69
C PHE A 30 -7.69 20.63 10.69
N ASN A 31 -8.30 19.51 11.12
CA ASN A 31 -9.75 19.28 11.10
C ASN A 31 -10.39 19.60 9.73
N ASN A 32 -9.68 19.28 8.64
CA ASN A 32 -10.09 19.57 7.28
C ASN A 32 -10.79 18.36 6.66
N LYS A 33 -12.11 18.44 6.55
CA LYS A 33 -12.96 17.38 5.98
C LYS A 33 -12.71 17.13 4.50
N GLU A 34 -12.33 18.16 3.74
CA GLU A 34 -12.03 18.00 2.31
C GLU A 34 -10.79 17.13 2.11
N LEU A 35 -9.74 17.34 2.91
CA LEU A 35 -8.54 16.49 2.89
C LEU A 35 -8.86 15.03 3.28
N LEU A 36 -9.81 14.81 4.19
CA LEU A 36 -10.29 13.46 4.50
C LEU A 36 -11.09 12.86 3.35
N VAL A 37 -11.84 13.65 2.58
CA VAL A 37 -12.50 13.13 1.37
C VAL A 37 -11.45 12.81 0.30
N THR A 38 -10.47 13.69 0.10
CA THR A 38 -9.36 13.50 -0.84
C THR A 38 -8.57 12.24 -0.51
N SER A 39 -8.17 12.05 0.76
CA SER A 39 -7.42 10.87 1.19
C SER A 39 -8.18 9.57 0.93
N TRP A 40 -9.52 9.58 1.04
CA TRP A 40 -10.35 8.42 0.75
C TRP A 40 -10.26 8.02 -0.73
N TRP A 41 -10.41 9.00 -1.63
CA TRP A 41 -10.30 8.77 -3.08
C TRP A 41 -8.89 8.36 -3.49
N VAL A 42 -7.88 9.00 -2.91
CA VAL A 42 -6.48 8.64 -3.14
C VAL A 42 -6.21 7.21 -2.68
N MET A 43 -6.72 6.79 -1.51
CA MET A 43 -6.61 5.40 -1.04
C MET A 43 -7.30 4.42 -2.00
N LEU A 44 -8.51 4.74 -2.48
CA LEU A 44 -9.22 3.89 -3.44
C LEU A 44 -8.41 3.69 -4.73
N LEU A 45 -7.89 4.77 -5.31
CA LEU A 45 -7.02 4.70 -6.50
C LEU A 45 -5.72 3.95 -6.20
N ALA A 46 -5.17 4.12 -4.99
CA ALA A 46 -4.00 3.40 -4.53
C ALA A 46 -4.24 1.88 -4.52
N LEU A 47 -5.38 1.41 -3.98
CA LEU A 47 -5.75 -0.01 -3.95
C LEU A 47 -5.96 -0.58 -5.36
N ILE A 48 -6.58 0.17 -6.26
CA ILE A 48 -6.74 -0.21 -7.67
C ILE A 48 -5.36 -0.35 -8.34
N SER A 49 -4.50 0.66 -8.21
CA SER A 49 -3.14 0.61 -8.78
C SER A 49 -2.29 -0.51 -8.18
N SER A 50 -2.42 -0.77 -6.87
CA SER A 50 -1.71 -1.85 -6.17
C SER A 50 -2.11 -3.22 -6.71
N SER A 51 -3.40 -3.40 -7.00
CA SER A 51 -3.89 -4.63 -7.65
C SER A 51 -3.26 -4.81 -9.04
N GLY A 52 -3.16 -3.73 -9.83
CA GLY A 52 -2.45 -3.75 -11.11
C GLY A 52 -0.96 -4.07 -10.99
N ALA A 53 -0.28 -3.52 -9.99
CA ALA A 53 1.12 -3.82 -9.73
C ALA A 53 1.34 -5.29 -9.32
N ILE A 54 0.44 -5.87 -8.53
CA ILE A 54 0.51 -7.30 -8.17
C ILE A 54 0.27 -8.18 -9.40
N ILE A 55 -0.72 -7.86 -10.23
CA ILE A 55 -0.99 -8.64 -11.46
C ILE A 55 0.22 -8.62 -12.39
N THR A 56 0.79 -7.44 -12.64
CA THR A 56 2.01 -7.33 -13.47
C THR A 56 3.21 -8.02 -12.84
N GLY A 57 3.34 -8.00 -11.52
CA GLY A 57 4.39 -8.72 -10.80
C GLY A 57 4.28 -10.23 -10.95
N PHE A 58 3.06 -10.79 -10.90
CA PHE A 58 2.84 -12.22 -11.18
C PHE A 58 3.16 -12.58 -12.63
N ILE A 59 2.85 -11.71 -13.59
CA ILE A 59 3.20 -11.94 -15.01
C ILE A 59 4.72 -11.98 -15.18
N ASP A 60 5.46 -11.05 -14.57
CA ASP A 60 6.91 -11.05 -14.62
C ASP A 60 7.52 -12.26 -13.88
N ASP A 61 6.93 -12.66 -12.75
CA ASP A 61 7.41 -13.83 -12.00
C ASP A 61 7.17 -15.15 -12.74
N ASP A 62 6.03 -15.35 -13.39
CA ASP A 62 5.75 -16.56 -14.19
C ASP A 62 6.75 -16.71 -15.35
N LEU A 63 7.24 -15.59 -15.89
CA LEU A 63 8.26 -15.56 -16.93
C LEU A 63 9.68 -15.83 -16.42
N ILE A 64 9.99 -15.48 -15.16
CA ILE A 64 11.35 -15.50 -14.60
C ILE A 64 11.51 -16.62 -13.53
N GLY A 65 10.43 -17.23 -13.05
CA GLY A 65 10.38 -18.43 -12.20
C GLY A 65 10.78 -18.24 -10.73
N HIS A 66 10.41 -17.12 -10.10
CA HIS A 66 10.89 -16.74 -8.77
C HIS A 66 9.98 -17.17 -7.60
N PHE A 67 8.74 -17.58 -7.85
CA PHE A 67 7.78 -18.01 -6.83
C PHE A 67 8.09 -19.35 -6.13
N ASN A 68 9.08 -20.11 -6.59
CA ASN A 68 9.35 -21.46 -6.07
C ASN A 68 9.90 -21.49 -4.63
N ASN A 69 10.31 -20.34 -4.07
CA ASN A 69 10.68 -20.25 -2.65
C ASN A 69 10.13 -18.99 -1.98
N THR A 70 8.99 -19.14 -1.32
CA THR A 70 8.30 -18.08 -0.60
C THR A 70 8.83 -17.82 0.82
N PHE A 71 9.74 -18.67 1.30
CA PHE A 71 10.31 -18.55 2.65
C PHE A 71 11.78 -18.10 2.63
N PRO A 72 12.17 -17.24 3.60
CA PRO A 72 11.34 -16.64 4.63
C PRO A 72 10.47 -15.48 4.11
N ILE A 73 9.22 -15.38 4.60
CA ILE A 73 8.22 -14.40 4.14
C ILE A 73 8.76 -12.96 4.18
N TRP A 74 9.49 -12.60 5.23
CA TRP A 74 10.04 -11.25 5.41
C TRP A 74 11.16 -10.88 4.44
N LYS A 75 11.66 -11.81 3.61
CA LYS A 75 12.61 -11.51 2.54
C LYS A 75 11.97 -11.55 1.15
N ASN A 76 10.71 -11.97 1.05
CA ASN A 76 10.02 -12.09 -0.21
C ASN A 76 9.27 -10.78 -0.52
N HIS A 77 9.77 -10.03 -1.50
CA HIS A 77 9.16 -8.77 -1.95
C HIS A 77 7.67 -8.92 -2.26
N GLY A 78 7.31 -9.88 -3.12
CA GLY A 78 5.94 -10.09 -3.58
C GLY A 78 4.98 -10.37 -2.42
N LEU A 79 5.37 -11.23 -1.49
CA LEU A 79 4.56 -11.52 -0.31
C LEU A 79 4.40 -10.32 0.62
N ILE A 80 5.47 -9.56 0.87
CA ILE A 80 5.36 -8.33 1.67
C ILE A 80 4.41 -7.32 1.00
N GLN A 81 4.44 -7.20 -0.32
CA GLN A 81 3.51 -6.31 -1.05
C GLN A 81 2.05 -6.81 -1.02
N ILE A 82 1.83 -8.12 -1.13
CA ILE A 82 0.49 -8.71 -0.96
C ILE A 82 -0.04 -8.47 0.46
N ILE A 83 0.79 -8.68 1.49
CA ILE A 83 0.44 -8.39 2.88
C ILE A 83 0.10 -6.90 3.06
N SER A 84 0.92 -6.01 2.49
CA SER A 84 0.68 -4.57 2.48
C SER A 84 -0.69 -4.24 1.87
N LEU A 85 -1.01 -4.76 0.68
CA LEU A 85 -2.30 -4.54 0.01
C LEU A 85 -3.48 -5.03 0.86
N ILE A 86 -3.39 -6.22 1.44
CA ILE A 86 -4.46 -6.78 2.29
C ILE A 86 -4.67 -5.89 3.53
N SER A 87 -3.58 -5.45 4.17
CA SER A 87 -3.67 -4.58 5.35
C SER A 87 -4.25 -3.20 5.02
N PHE A 88 -3.84 -2.57 3.91
CA PHE A 88 -4.45 -1.31 3.47
C PHE A 88 -5.91 -1.48 3.05
N SER A 89 -6.27 -2.57 2.38
CA SER A 89 -7.66 -2.90 2.04
C SER A 89 -8.52 -3.05 3.31
N SER A 90 -7.97 -3.68 4.34
CA SER A 90 -8.64 -3.84 5.64
C SER A 90 -8.88 -2.49 6.32
N LEU A 91 -7.88 -1.60 6.32
CA LEU A 91 -8.03 -0.23 6.81
C LEU A 91 -9.07 0.56 6.03
N PHE A 92 -9.07 0.44 4.71
CA PHE A 92 -10.03 1.13 3.84
C PHE A 92 -11.45 0.66 4.08
N VAL A 93 -11.67 -0.66 4.22
CA VAL A 93 -12.97 -1.23 4.57
C VAL A 93 -13.42 -0.76 5.96
N TRP A 94 -12.53 -0.81 6.96
CA TRP A 94 -12.84 -0.35 8.32
C TRP A 94 -13.27 1.12 8.32
N ARG A 95 -12.47 1.99 7.69
CA ARG A 95 -12.75 3.42 7.55
C ARG A 95 -14.08 3.69 6.83
N THR A 96 -14.38 2.93 5.78
CA THR A 96 -15.59 3.14 4.98
C THR A 96 -16.84 2.68 5.71
N LYS A 97 -16.77 1.59 6.49
CA LYS A 97 -17.92 1.05 7.23
C LYS A 97 -18.17 1.75 8.57
N GLN A 98 -17.12 2.21 9.25
CA GLN A 98 -17.24 2.86 10.55
C GLN A 98 -17.58 4.34 10.40
N ILE A 99 -18.87 4.62 10.19
CA ILE A 99 -19.40 5.99 10.20
C ILE A 99 -19.09 6.60 11.58
N GLY A 100 -18.26 7.62 11.61
CA GLY A 100 -17.81 8.25 12.85
C GLY A 100 -16.40 7.88 13.33
N LEU A 101 -15.61 7.11 12.55
CA LEU A 101 -14.22 6.78 12.90
C LEU A 101 -13.43 8.02 13.35
N PHE A 102 -13.51 9.11 12.58
CA PHE A 102 -12.79 10.36 12.86
C PHE A 102 -13.40 11.26 13.96
N HIS A 103 -14.50 10.84 14.61
CA HIS A 103 -15.08 11.56 15.75
C HIS A 103 -14.60 11.01 17.11
N SER A 104 -14.00 9.81 17.12
CA SER A 104 -13.48 9.19 18.34
C SER A 104 -11.95 9.28 18.35
N ILE A 105 -11.40 10.06 19.27
CA ILE A 105 -9.95 10.25 19.40
C ILE A 105 -9.20 8.92 19.54
N LYS A 106 -9.77 7.96 20.28
CA LYS A 106 -9.19 6.63 20.45
C LYS A 106 -9.11 5.88 19.12
N LEU A 107 -10.21 5.87 18.35
CA LEU A 107 -10.25 5.16 17.06
C LEU A 107 -9.33 5.82 16.03
N VAL A 108 -9.25 7.15 16.03
CA VAL A 108 -8.34 7.92 15.19
C VAL A 108 -6.88 7.52 15.43
N TRP A 109 -6.44 7.46 16.68
CA TRP A 109 -5.06 7.08 16.98
C TRP A 109 -4.75 5.63 16.62
N ILE A 110 -5.69 4.70 16.83
CA ILE A 110 -5.53 3.31 16.41
C ILE A 110 -5.43 3.23 14.88
N TYR A 111 -6.31 3.93 14.17
CA TYR A 111 -6.30 3.99 12.71
C TYR A 111 -4.97 4.56 12.17
N LEU A 112 -4.49 5.68 12.72
CA LEU A 112 -3.23 6.30 12.31
C LEU A 112 -2.02 5.42 12.60
N LEU A 113 -1.97 4.77 13.77
CA LEU A 113 -0.88 3.87 14.12
C LEU A 113 -0.79 2.68 13.15
N LEU A 114 -1.92 2.02 12.87
CA LEU A 114 -1.98 0.92 11.91
C LEU A 114 -1.64 1.39 10.49
N SER A 115 -2.09 2.58 10.11
CA SER A 115 -1.76 3.19 8.82
C SER A 115 -0.24 3.42 8.68
N LEU A 116 0.41 3.93 9.71
CA LEU A 116 1.86 4.15 9.72
C LEU A 116 2.64 2.84 9.62
N ILE A 117 2.21 1.80 10.36
CA ILE A 117 2.81 0.46 10.26
C ILE A 117 2.70 -0.09 8.83
N ASN A 118 1.55 0.10 8.17
CA ASN A 118 1.38 -0.32 6.79
C ASN A 118 2.26 0.48 5.81
N VAL A 119 2.45 1.78 6.02
CA VAL A 119 3.38 2.59 5.23
C VAL A 119 4.81 2.08 5.39
N VAL A 120 5.26 1.77 6.62
CA VAL A 120 6.60 1.18 6.86
C VAL A 120 6.73 -0.16 6.14
N THR A 121 5.70 -1.02 6.22
CA THR A 121 5.67 -2.32 5.54
C THR A 121 5.75 -2.19 4.02
N LEU A 122 5.02 -1.22 3.45
CA LEU A 122 5.05 -0.89 2.02
C LEU A 122 6.45 -0.48 1.56
N PHE A 123 7.11 0.44 2.28
CA PHE A 123 8.46 0.88 1.95
C PHE A 123 9.51 -0.21 2.15
N TYR A 124 9.35 -1.05 3.18
CA TYR A 124 10.21 -2.23 3.35
C TYR A 124 10.06 -3.21 2.18
N GLY A 125 8.83 -3.48 1.76
CA GLY A 125 8.56 -4.24 0.55
C GLY A 125 9.23 -3.60 -0.68
N ALA A 126 9.12 -2.29 -0.85
CA ALA A 126 9.73 -1.57 -1.98
C ALA A 126 11.27 -1.69 -1.96
N HIS A 127 11.89 -1.64 -0.78
CA HIS A 127 13.32 -1.88 -0.61
C HIS A 127 13.73 -3.29 -1.07
N LEU A 128 12.99 -4.33 -0.67
CA LEU A 128 13.24 -5.70 -1.15
C LEU A 128 13.09 -5.81 -2.68
N GLY A 129 12.14 -5.07 -3.27
CA GLY A 129 11.96 -5.03 -4.72
C GLY A 129 13.14 -4.38 -5.44
N ALA A 130 13.68 -3.30 -4.86
CA ALA A 130 14.88 -2.65 -5.40
C ALA A 130 16.13 -3.55 -5.32
N GLN A 131 16.29 -4.32 -4.24
CA GLN A 131 17.34 -5.34 -4.11
C GLN A 131 17.17 -6.44 -5.16
N LEU A 132 15.94 -6.96 -5.33
CA LEU A 132 15.63 -7.98 -6.33
C LEU A 132 15.95 -7.52 -7.75
N ALA A 133 15.70 -6.24 -8.05
CA ALA A 133 16.02 -5.63 -9.34
C ALA A 133 17.51 -5.22 -9.50
N GLY A 134 18.37 -5.51 -8.51
CA GLY A 134 19.79 -5.16 -8.55
C GLY A 134 20.08 -3.65 -8.57
N ARG A 135 19.19 -2.84 -7.96
CA ARG A 135 19.30 -1.36 -7.97
C ARG A 135 19.98 -0.79 -6.73
N ILE A 136 20.12 -1.60 -5.67
CA ILE A 136 20.78 -1.29 -4.39
C ILE A 136 21.42 -2.54 -3.79
#